data_AF-A0A7V5CSC8-F1
#
_entry.id   AF-A0A7V5CSC8-F1
#
_cell.length_a   1.000
_cell.length_b   1.000
_cell.length_c   1.000
_cell.angle_alpha   90.00
_cell.angle_beta   90.00
_cell.angle_gamma   90.00
#
_symmetry.space_group_name_H-M   'P 1'
#
loop_
_entity.id
_entity.type
_entity.pdbx_description
1 polymer ?
#
loop_
_entity_poly.entity_id
_entity_poly.type
_entity_poly.pdbx_seq_one_letter_code
_entity_poly.pdbx_strand_id
1 'polypeptide(L)' 'MRTNIEIDDQLICAAMRSSGAPTKKAAVEAALRLLVETHAQTSIRKLRGKVLWQGNLDQSRRGRHQD' A
#
# COMPACT_ATOMS: atom_id res chain seq x y z
N MET A 1 21.52 -0.52 13.39
CA MET A 1 22.02 -1.82 12.91
C MET A 1 22.48 -1.67 11.46
N ARG A 2 23.71 -2.09 11.14
CA ARG A 2 24.18 -2.20 9.76
C ARG A 2 24.00 -3.64 9.31
N THR A 3 23.28 -3.84 8.22
CA THR A 3 23.05 -5.17 7.62
C THR A 3 23.48 -5.10 6.16
N ASN A 4 24.10 -6.18 5.66
CA ASN A 4 24.41 -6.36 4.26
C ASN A 4 23.43 -7.38 3.69
N ILE A 5 22.69 -6.98 2.66
CA ILE A 5 21.69 -7.79 1.97
C ILE A 5 21.81 -7.52 0.47
N GLU A 6 21.63 -8.56 -0.33
CA GLU A 6 21.52 -8.42 -1.78
C GLU A 6 20.09 -8.00 -2.14
N ILE A 7 19.97 -6.97 -2.98
CA ILE A 7 18.70 -6.44 -3.45
C ILE A 7 18.84 -6.19 -4.95
N ASP A 8 17.82 -6.55 -5.71
CA ASP A 8 17.73 -6.24 -7.13
C ASP A 8 17.84 -4.71 -7.38
N ASP A 9 18.75 -4.32 -8.27
CA ASP A 9 19.03 -2.91 -8.53
C ASP A 9 17.88 -2.20 -9.27
N GLN A 10 17.13 -2.90 -10.11
CA GLN A 10 15.97 -2.32 -10.78
C GLN A 10 14.86 -2.04 -9.77
N LEU A 11 14.65 -2.95 -8.81
CA LEU A 11 13.68 -2.80 -7.73
C LEU A 11 14.00 -1.59 -6.85
N ILE A 12 15.24 -1.45 -6.37
CA ILE A 12 15.59 -0.30 -5.50
C ILE A 12 15.51 1.03 -6.26
N CYS A 13 15.87 1.04 -7.56
CA CYS A 13 15.75 2.23 -8.38
C CYS A 13 14.28 2.61 -8.61
N ALA A 14 13.39 1.63 -8.85
CA ALA A 14 11.96 1.87 -8.94
C ALA A 14 11.41 2.41 -7.61
N ALA A 15 11.76 1.79 -6.49
CA ALA A 15 11.34 2.23 -5.16
C ALA A 15 11.81 3.66 -4.85
N MET A 16 13.05 4.02 -5.16
CA MET A 16 13.57 5.38 -4.98
C MET A 16 12.80 6.40 -5.83
N ARG A 17 12.53 6.10 -7.11
CA ARG A 17 11.75 6.99 -7.99
C ARG A 17 10.32 7.18 -7.49
N SER A 18 9.66 6.11 -7.07
CA SER A 18 8.27 6.16 -6.59
C SER A 18 8.13 6.85 -5.24
N SER A 19 9.13 6.71 -4.35
CA SER A 19 9.09 7.31 -3.01
C SER A 19 9.72 8.71 -2.93
N GLY A 20 10.51 9.13 -3.94
CA GLY A 20 11.32 10.34 -3.88
C GLY A 20 12.51 10.24 -2.91
N ALA A 21 12.84 9.04 -2.43
CA ALA A 21 13.91 8.86 -1.45
C ALA A 21 15.30 9.12 -2.08
N PRO A 22 16.17 9.92 -1.42
CA PRO A 22 17.46 10.32 -1.98
C PRO A 22 18.53 9.22 -1.89
N THR A 23 18.30 8.16 -1.10
CA THR A 23 19.27 7.07 -0.92
C THR A 23 18.59 5.70 -0.87
N LYS A 24 19.33 4.63 -1.24
CA LYS A 24 18.87 3.24 -1.11
C LYS A 24 18.41 2.93 0.32
N LYS A 25 19.14 3.42 1.34
CA LYS A 25 18.78 3.23 2.76
C LYS A 25 17.43 3.87 3.08
N ALA A 26 17.20 5.11 2.67
CA ALA A 26 15.95 5.82 2.93
C ALA A 26 14.76 5.12 2.25
N ALA A 27 14.94 4.64 1.01
CA ALA A 27 13.92 3.87 0.31
C ALA A 27 13.57 2.55 1.04
N VAL A 28 14.59 1.81 1.50
CA VAL A 28 14.38 0.57 2.27
C VAL A 28 13.65 0.85 3.59
N GLU A 29 14.04 1.90 4.32
CA GLU A 29 13.38 2.25 5.58
C GLU A 29 11.92 2.66 5.37
N ALA A 30 11.63 3.46 4.33
CA ALA A 30 10.26 3.83 3.98
C ALA A 30 9.42 2.60 3.59
N ALA A 31 9.98 1.68 2.80
CA ALA A 31 9.30 0.44 2.42
C ALA A 31 8.98 -0.45 3.62
N LEU A 32 9.91 -0.59 4.58
CA LEU A 32 9.69 -1.37 5.80
C LEU A 32 8.61 -0.75 6.69
N ARG A 33 8.58 0.59 6.83
CA ARG A 33 7.51 1.28 7.56
C ARG A 33 6.15 1.05 6.92
N LEU A 34 6.07 1.23 5.59
CA LEU A 34 4.85 0.99 4.82
C LEU A 34 4.35 -0.45 4.97
N LEU A 35 5.25 -1.44 4.98
CA LEU A 35 4.89 -2.84 5.19
C LEU A 35 4.21 -3.03 6.55
N VAL A 36 4.81 -2.51 7.63
CA VAL A 36 4.24 -2.61 8.98
C VAL A 36 2.87 -1.93 9.05
N GLU A 37 2.74 -0.72 8.52
CA GLU A 37 1.49 0.04 8.50
C GLU A 37 0.38 -0.69 7.74
N THR A 38 0.71 -1.20 6.54
CA THR A 38 -0.24 -1.95 5.70
C THR A 38 -0.72 -3.22 6.41
N HIS A 39 0.19 -3.93 7.09
CA HIS A 39 -0.17 -5.11 7.87
C HIS A 39 -1.03 -4.76 9.10
N ALA A 40 -0.75 -3.66 9.79
CA ALA A 40 -1.58 -3.21 10.92
C ALA A 40 -3.03 -2.92 10.51
N GLN A 41 -3.23 -2.37 9.30
CA GLN A 41 -4.55 -2.11 8.73
C GLN A 41 -5.34 -3.39 8.40
N THR A 42 -4.70 -4.56 8.30
CA THR A 42 -5.40 -5.82 7.98
C THR A 42 -6.47 -6.19 9.00
N SER A 43 -6.36 -5.70 10.24
CA SER A 43 -7.35 -5.88 11.30
C SER A 43 -8.75 -5.44 10.89
N ILE A 44 -8.88 -4.43 10.02
CA ILE A 44 -10.17 -3.95 9.51
C ILE A 44 -10.95 -5.04 8.78
N ARG A 45 -10.25 -6.03 8.18
CA ARG A 45 -10.88 -7.17 7.49
C ARG A 45 -11.75 -8.00 8.42
N LYS A 46 -11.49 -7.97 9.74
CA LYS A 46 -12.32 -8.65 10.76
C LYS A 46 -13.74 -8.10 10.83
N LEU A 47 -13.99 -6.90 10.31
CA LEU A 47 -15.31 -6.24 10.27
C LEU A 47 -16.14 -6.65 9.04
N ARG A 48 -15.57 -7.36 8.07
CA ARG A 48 -16.28 -7.83 6.87
C ARG A 48 -17.51 -8.64 7.27
N GLY A 49 -18.68 -8.24 6.75
CA GLY A 49 -19.97 -8.89 7.05
C GLY A 49 -20.51 -8.65 8.46
N LYS A 50 -19.79 -7.91 9.32
CA LYS A 50 -20.23 -7.58 10.69
C LYS A 50 -20.79 -6.16 10.80
N VAL A 51 -20.35 -5.27 9.93
CA VAL A 51 -20.81 -3.88 9.90
C VAL A 51 -21.92 -3.75 8.87
N LEU A 52 -23.03 -3.12 9.27
CA LEU A 52 -24.10 -2.77 8.36
C LEU A 52 -23.63 -1.64 7.44
N TRP A 53 -23.62 -1.91 6.14
CA TRP A 53 -23.38 -0.88 5.14
C TRP A 53 -24.69 -0.13 4.85
N GLN A 54 -24.68 1.20 4.97
CA GLN A 54 -25.82 2.06 4.68
C GLN A 54 -25.53 2.87 3.42
N GLY A 55 -26.29 2.62 2.35
CA GLY A 55 -26.17 3.30 1.07
C GLY A 55 -27.04 2.64 0.00
N ASN A 56 -27.09 3.23 -1.20
CA ASN A 56 -27.76 2.64 -2.36
C ASN A 56 -26.71 2.23 -3.40
N LEU A 57 -26.53 0.91 -3.59
CA LEU A 57 -25.52 0.40 -4.52
C LEU A 57 -25.83 0.83 -5.95
N ASP A 58 -27.07 0.73 -6.40
CA ASP A 58 -27.46 1.11 -7.77
C ASP A 58 -27.14 2.58 -8.06
N GLN A 59 -27.36 3.46 -7.08
CA GLN A 59 -26.94 4.86 -7.18
C GLN A 59 -25.43 5.01 -7.33
N SER A 60 -24.62 4.35 -6.51
CA SER A 60 -23.16 4.42 -6.60
C SER A 60 -22.59 3.87 -7.91
N ARG A 61 -23.38 3.07 -8.66
CA ARG A 61 -22.95 2.45 -9.93
C ARG A 61 -23.41 3.20 -11.17
N ARG A 62 -24.31 4.19 -11.05
CA ARG A 62 -24.75 5.02 -12.18
C ARG A 62 -23.55 5.75 -12.80
N GLY A 63 -23.40 5.66 -14.13
CA GLY A 63 -22.31 6.30 -14.88
C GLY A 63 -21.05 5.45 -15.11
N ARG A 64 -20.99 4.21 -14.59
CA ARG A 64 -19.87 3.28 -14.87
C ARG A 64 -20.00 2.54 -16.22
N HIS A 65 -21.16 2.65 -16.87
CA HIS A 65 -21.46 2.11 -18.19
C HIS A 65 -22.06 3.21 -19.08
N GLN A 66 -21.33 4.31 -19.27
CA GLN A 66 -21.57 5.21 -20.41
C GLN A 66 -20.49 4.89 -21.44
N ASP A 67 -20.83 3.97 -22.35
CA ASP A 67 -20.31 4.00 -23.72
C ASP A 67 -21.31 4.81 -24.57
#